data_AF-A0A202DEK1-F1
#
_entry.id   AF-A0A202DEK1-F1
#
_cell.length_a   1.000
_cell.length_b   1.000
_cell.length_c   1.000
_cell.angle_alpha   90.00
_cell.angle_beta   90.00
_cell.angle_gamma   90.00
#
_symmetry.space_group_name_H-M   'P 1'
#
loop_
_entity.id
_entity.type
_entity.pdbx_description
1 polymer ?
#
loop_
_entity_poly.entity_id
_entity_poly.type
_entity_poly.pdbx_seq_one_letter_code
_entity_poly.pdbx_strand_id
1 'polypeptide(L)'
;MVEEAKVRRLKRIVTLCIVILFATWFSINFSFLTNSQNGGIRFALTTLFALLILLRPKSESEEDDPLEGHSPMPMSWAVTAVAGVFLVLAGLVLRVHQVEWLGLLTLIYVSLRWIMPARASRDIFLSLFLLYWAHPMPSQVFAPLQFAMQKISVNVSEWFMHVVNVKVWADGMLLIAGRHSYEIPAACSGLRTATTVFLLSLGLGVLRRFNIIEIVLLVIAALVQAVMLNVIRITVMVTLMPKVGEGSGPQFLHDTAGYIVVAAVLLVFLETAIWDRIKSARDIEKADLSSGIIKGLSGLPSFWNYFASRRILVVIAVIVAALTVICAYKSRSYHRAEMLKGVATDLR
;
A
#
# COMPACT_ATOMS: atom_id res chain seq x y z
N MET A 1 -41.81 7.42 23.09
CA MET A 1 -42.64 7.11 21.90
C MET A 1 -42.61 8.21 20.83
N VAL A 2 -43.21 9.40 21.04
CA VAL A 2 -43.26 10.47 20.01
C VAL A 2 -41.88 11.11 19.75
N GLU A 3 -41.11 11.38 20.82
CA GLU A 3 -39.74 11.91 20.73
C GLU A 3 -38.81 10.97 19.95
N GLU A 4 -38.88 9.67 20.27
CA GLU A 4 -38.06 8.62 19.63
C GLU A 4 -38.40 8.44 18.14
N ALA A 5 -39.68 8.54 17.78
CA ALA A 5 -40.13 8.49 16.40
C ALA A 5 -39.60 9.70 15.60
N LYS A 6 -39.59 10.90 16.20
CA LYS A 6 -39.02 12.12 15.60
C LYS A 6 -37.51 11.99 15.40
N VAL A 7 -36.77 11.55 16.42
CA VAL A 7 -35.31 11.34 16.33
C VAL A 7 -34.97 10.30 15.27
N ARG A 8 -35.70 9.18 15.19
CA ARG A 8 -35.49 8.15 14.18
C ARG A 8 -35.77 8.64 12.76
N ARG A 9 -36.82 9.45 12.57
CA ARG A 9 -37.12 10.09 11.28
C ARG A 9 -36.03 11.09 10.89
N LEU A 10 -35.56 11.91 11.83
CA LEU A 10 -34.47 12.86 11.60
C LEU A 10 -33.16 12.15 11.19
N LYS A 11 -32.77 11.09 11.93
CA LYS A 11 -31.59 10.27 11.58
C LYS A 11 -31.66 9.76 10.14
N ARG A 12 -32.82 9.22 9.72
CA ARG A 12 -33.02 8.72 8.35
C ARG A 12 -32.89 9.82 7.31
N ILE A 13 -33.49 10.99 7.54
CA ILE A 13 -33.43 12.11 6.60
C ILE A 13 -31.98 12.61 6.46
N VAL A 14 -31.28 12.86 7.57
CA VAL A 14 -29.88 13.34 7.55
C VAL A 14 -28.97 12.36 6.82
N THR A 15 -29.10 11.07 7.12
CA THR A 15 -28.32 10.02 6.45
C THR A 15 -28.60 9.99 4.96
N LEU A 16 -29.87 10.05 4.56
CA LEU A 16 -30.27 10.05 3.16
C LEU A 16 -29.75 11.29 2.41
N CYS A 17 -29.80 12.47 3.03
CA CYS A 17 -29.21 13.69 2.47
C CYS A 17 -27.70 13.55 2.24
N ILE A 18 -26.97 12.94 3.19
CA ILE A 18 -25.51 12.75 3.08
C ILE A 18 -25.16 11.69 2.03
N VAL A 19 -25.94 10.62 1.93
CA VAL A 19 -25.79 9.62 0.86
C VAL A 19 -26.07 10.24 -0.51
N ILE A 20 -27.11 11.05 -0.65
CA ILE A 20 -27.39 11.77 -1.91
C ILE A 20 -26.25 12.72 -2.23
N LEU A 21 -25.80 13.53 -1.28
CA LEU A 21 -24.68 14.46 -1.47
C LEU A 21 -23.41 13.74 -1.94
N PHE A 22 -23.06 12.63 -1.28
CA PHE A 22 -21.92 11.81 -1.66
C PHE A 22 -22.10 11.21 -3.06
N ALA A 23 -23.28 10.65 -3.37
CA ALA A 23 -23.56 10.06 -4.67
C ALA A 23 -23.49 11.11 -5.79
N THR A 24 -24.08 12.29 -5.59
CA THR A 24 -24.01 13.40 -6.55
C THR A 24 -22.57 13.87 -6.76
N TRP A 25 -21.82 14.11 -5.68
CA TRP A 25 -20.42 14.52 -5.78
C TRP A 25 -19.58 13.45 -6.48
N PHE A 26 -19.81 12.17 -6.15
CA PHE A 26 -19.12 11.05 -6.75
C PHE A 26 -19.41 10.94 -8.25
N SER A 27 -20.67 11.08 -8.68
CA SER A 27 -21.03 11.05 -10.09
C SER A 27 -20.38 12.19 -10.89
N ILE A 28 -20.31 13.40 -10.32
CA ILE A 28 -19.67 14.56 -10.97
C ILE A 28 -18.15 14.36 -11.07
N ASN A 29 -17.52 13.83 -10.01
CA ASN A 29 -16.07 13.71 -9.91
C ASN A 29 -15.54 12.31 -10.28
N PHE A 30 -16.38 11.43 -10.82
CA PHE A 30 -16.02 10.04 -11.11
C PHE A 30 -14.84 9.96 -12.08
N SER A 31 -14.88 10.73 -13.16
CA SER A 31 -13.80 10.80 -14.14
C SER A 31 -12.52 11.34 -13.52
N PHE A 32 -12.59 12.31 -12.62
CA PHE A 32 -11.40 12.82 -11.93
C PHE A 32 -10.75 11.75 -11.03
N LEU A 33 -11.55 10.95 -10.32
CA LEU A 33 -11.05 9.88 -9.47
C LEU A 33 -10.39 8.74 -10.29
N THR A 34 -10.97 8.40 -11.44
CA THR A 34 -10.62 7.20 -12.21
C THR A 34 -9.63 7.44 -13.35
N ASN A 35 -9.62 8.62 -13.97
CA ASN A 35 -8.83 8.91 -15.18
C ASN A 35 -7.32 9.06 -14.92
N SER A 36 -6.87 8.93 -13.67
CA SER A 36 -5.45 8.83 -13.35
C SER A 36 -4.92 7.43 -13.65
N GLN A 37 -3.62 7.34 -13.98
CA GLN A 37 -2.96 6.07 -14.33
C GLN A 37 -3.22 4.93 -13.30
N ASN A 38 -3.42 5.29 -12.02
CA ASN A 38 -3.66 4.35 -10.92
C ASN A 38 -5.08 4.48 -10.31
N GLY A 39 -5.94 5.33 -10.89
CA GLY A 39 -7.20 5.76 -10.30
C GLY A 39 -8.17 4.62 -10.04
N GLY A 40 -8.40 3.78 -11.05
CA GLY A 40 -9.29 2.62 -10.94
C GLY A 40 -8.87 1.64 -9.83
N ILE A 41 -7.60 1.22 -9.82
CA ILE A 41 -7.07 0.28 -8.81
C ILE A 41 -7.12 0.90 -7.41
N ARG A 42 -6.68 2.16 -7.27
CA ARG A 42 -6.70 2.87 -5.98
C ARG A 42 -8.11 2.98 -5.43
N PHE A 43 -9.05 3.43 -6.23
CA PHE A 43 -10.45 3.55 -5.84
C PHE A 43 -11.07 2.19 -5.48
N ALA A 44 -10.82 1.15 -6.29
CA ALA A 44 -11.34 -0.18 -6.05
C ALA A 44 -10.80 -0.78 -4.74
N LEU A 45 -9.48 -0.74 -4.50
CA LEU A 45 -8.86 -1.30 -3.29
C LEU A 45 -9.31 -0.56 -2.02
N THR A 46 -9.28 0.77 -2.04
CA THR A 46 -9.66 1.57 -0.87
C THR A 46 -11.12 1.40 -0.51
N THR A 47 -12.01 1.40 -1.51
CA THR A 47 -13.44 1.15 -1.29
C THR A 47 -13.69 -0.28 -0.80
N LEU A 48 -13.04 -1.27 -1.41
CA LEU A 48 -13.15 -2.67 -0.99
C LEU A 48 -12.75 -2.85 0.48
N PHE A 49 -11.56 -2.40 0.88
CA PHE A 49 -11.10 -2.54 2.25
C PHE A 49 -11.93 -1.71 3.23
N ALA A 50 -12.32 -0.48 2.86
CA ALA A 50 -13.20 0.34 3.67
C ALA A 50 -14.52 -0.38 3.97
N LEU A 51 -15.14 -1.02 2.96
CA LEU A 51 -16.36 -1.81 3.12
C LEU A 51 -16.12 -3.07 3.95
N LEU A 52 -15.05 -3.83 3.68
CA LEU A 52 -14.73 -5.05 4.42
C LEU A 52 -14.50 -4.79 5.92
N ILE A 53 -13.84 -3.67 6.26
CA ILE A 53 -13.63 -3.27 7.66
C ILE A 53 -14.95 -2.85 8.30
N LEU A 54 -15.78 -2.11 7.56
CA LEU A 54 -17.06 -1.64 8.08
C LEU A 54 -18.05 -2.78 8.34
N LEU A 55 -18.07 -3.78 7.45
CA LEU A 55 -18.95 -4.95 7.49
C LEU A 55 -18.41 -6.10 8.34
N ARG A 56 -17.21 -5.96 8.92
CA ARG A 56 -16.59 -7.01 9.71
C ARG A 56 -17.44 -7.35 10.96
N PRO A 57 -17.60 -8.64 11.31
CA PRO A 57 -18.25 -9.04 12.56
C PRO A 57 -17.57 -8.43 13.79
N LYS A 58 -18.38 -7.84 14.68
CA LYS A 58 -17.95 -7.26 15.95
C LYS A 58 -18.25 -8.25 17.07
N SER A 59 -17.29 -8.46 17.98
CA SER A 59 -17.44 -9.38 19.13
C SER A 59 -18.64 -8.97 19.98
N GLU A 60 -19.41 -9.95 20.45
CA GLU A 60 -20.55 -9.79 21.36
C GLU A 60 -20.14 -9.60 22.83
N SER A 61 -18.82 -9.55 23.12
CA SER A 61 -18.26 -9.65 24.47
C SER A 61 -18.28 -8.38 25.32
N GLU A 62 -18.80 -7.26 24.81
CA GLU A 62 -19.06 -6.06 25.60
C GLU A 62 -20.56 -5.77 25.48
N GLU A 63 -21.30 -5.88 26.58
CA GLU A 63 -22.73 -5.56 26.66
C GLU A 63 -22.97 -4.16 26.10
N ASP A 64 -23.60 -4.09 24.92
CA ASP A 64 -24.10 -2.82 24.38
C ASP A 64 -25.15 -2.30 25.36
N ASP A 65 -24.94 -1.13 25.98
CA ASP A 65 -26.01 -0.42 26.68
C ASP A 65 -27.14 -0.16 25.67
N PRO A 66 -28.35 -0.73 25.83
CA PRO A 66 -29.47 -0.58 24.90
C PRO A 66 -29.86 0.90 24.66
N LEU A 67 -29.42 1.81 25.54
CA LEU A 67 -29.72 3.23 25.50
C LEU A 67 -28.74 4.08 24.66
N GLU A 68 -27.55 3.58 24.30
CA GLU A 68 -26.56 4.38 23.54
C GLU A 68 -27.05 4.78 22.14
N GLY A 69 -27.87 3.94 21.49
CA GLY A 69 -28.44 4.21 20.17
C GLY A 69 -29.52 5.30 20.13
N HIS A 70 -30.05 5.70 21.30
CA HIS A 70 -31.19 6.61 21.45
C HIS A 70 -30.81 7.99 22.00
N SER A 71 -29.55 8.21 22.37
CA SER A 71 -29.08 9.49 22.87
C SER A 71 -29.19 10.60 21.80
N PRO A 72 -29.64 11.82 22.16
CA PRO A 72 -29.61 12.97 21.27
C PRO A 72 -28.15 13.24 20.87
N MET A 73 -27.95 13.69 19.63
CA MET A 73 -26.62 13.92 19.08
C MET A 73 -25.81 14.84 20.02
N PRO A 74 -24.68 14.38 20.57
CA PRO A 74 -23.81 15.25 21.36
C PRO A 74 -23.45 16.52 20.57
N MET A 75 -23.41 17.66 21.27
CA MET A 75 -23.08 18.96 20.68
C MET A 75 -21.75 18.92 19.90
N SER A 76 -20.78 18.12 20.35
CA SER A 76 -19.49 17.92 19.68
C SER A 76 -19.61 17.34 18.27
N TRP A 77 -20.55 16.41 18.04
CA TRP A 77 -20.78 15.86 16.70
C TRP A 77 -21.49 16.85 15.79
N ALA A 78 -22.42 17.65 16.34
CA ALA A 78 -23.09 18.70 15.58
C ALA A 78 -22.07 19.76 15.11
N VAL A 79 -21.15 20.19 15.97
CA VAL A 79 -20.05 21.09 15.61
C VAL A 79 -19.15 20.47 14.54
N THR A 80 -18.80 19.19 14.68
CA THR A 80 -18.01 18.46 13.67
C THR A 80 -18.74 18.37 12.32
N ALA A 81 -20.06 18.17 12.32
CA ALA A 81 -20.86 18.17 11.09
C ALA A 81 -20.87 19.54 10.41
N VAL A 82 -21.04 20.62 11.18
CA VAL A 82 -20.97 22.00 10.66
C VAL A 82 -19.58 22.29 10.06
N ALA A 83 -18.52 21.84 10.72
CA ALA A 83 -17.16 21.93 10.17
C ALA A 83 -17.03 21.14 8.85
N GLY A 84 -17.62 19.94 8.77
CA GLY A 84 -17.68 19.15 7.54
C GLY A 84 -18.39 19.88 6.40
N VAL A 85 -19.55 20.49 6.66
CA VAL A 85 -20.27 21.33 5.67
C VAL A 85 -19.42 22.52 5.24
N PHE A 86 -18.79 23.21 6.20
CA PHE A 86 -17.90 24.33 5.90
C PHE A 86 -16.74 23.91 5.00
N LEU A 87 -16.11 22.75 5.24
CA LEU A 87 -15.07 22.20 4.37
C LEU A 87 -15.59 21.91 2.96
N VAL A 88 -16.78 21.31 2.81
CA VAL A 88 -17.37 21.10 1.48
C VAL A 88 -17.56 22.43 0.76
N LEU A 89 -18.14 23.44 1.42
CA LEU A 89 -18.37 24.76 0.83
C LEU A 89 -17.05 25.47 0.49
N ALA A 90 -16.07 25.42 1.39
CA ALA A 90 -14.75 26.00 1.17
C ALA A 90 -14.05 25.33 -0.03
N GLY A 91 -14.13 24.01 -0.14
CA GLY A 91 -13.60 23.26 -1.28
C GLY A 91 -14.24 23.68 -2.60
N LEU A 92 -15.57 23.82 -2.63
CA LEU A 92 -16.32 24.28 -3.81
C LEU A 92 -15.95 25.72 -4.22
N VAL A 93 -15.83 26.64 -3.25
CA VAL A 93 -15.49 28.05 -3.49
C VAL A 93 -14.05 28.20 -3.94
N LEU A 94 -13.11 27.53 -3.27
CA LEU A 94 -11.67 27.58 -3.57
C LEU A 94 -11.28 26.69 -4.75
N ARG A 95 -12.21 25.86 -5.26
CA ARG A 95 -11.98 24.85 -6.31
C ARG A 95 -10.88 23.87 -5.96
N VAL A 96 -10.87 23.39 -4.72
CA VAL A 96 -9.91 22.41 -4.21
C VAL A 96 -10.64 21.12 -3.85
N HIS A 97 -10.68 20.17 -4.77
CA HIS A 97 -11.38 18.88 -4.61
C HIS A 97 -10.96 18.08 -3.37
N GLN A 98 -9.70 18.21 -2.94
CA GLN A 98 -9.21 17.58 -1.71
C GLN A 98 -9.96 18.07 -0.47
N VAL A 99 -10.28 19.37 -0.42
CA VAL A 99 -11.00 19.98 0.71
C VAL A 99 -12.47 19.55 0.69
N GLU A 100 -13.07 19.47 -0.50
CA GLU A 100 -14.42 18.90 -0.68
C GLU A 100 -14.48 17.46 -0.17
N TRP A 101 -13.50 16.64 -0.56
CA TRP A 101 -13.39 15.24 -0.15
C TRP A 101 -13.25 15.08 1.35
N LEU A 102 -12.40 15.89 2.01
CA LEU A 102 -12.27 15.89 3.46
C LEU A 102 -13.57 16.27 4.17
N GLY A 103 -14.30 17.25 3.63
CA GLY A 103 -15.62 17.62 4.13
C GLY A 103 -16.62 16.46 4.03
N LEU A 104 -16.68 15.78 2.89
CA LEU A 104 -17.55 14.61 2.69
C LEU A 104 -17.19 13.45 3.63
N LEU A 105 -15.91 13.12 3.79
CA LEU A 105 -15.49 12.08 4.74
C LEU A 105 -15.87 12.44 6.17
N THR A 106 -15.77 13.71 6.56
CA THR A 106 -16.20 14.20 7.88
C THR A 106 -17.71 14.04 8.08
N LEU A 107 -18.52 14.37 7.07
CA LEU A 107 -19.97 14.18 7.12
C LEU A 107 -20.37 12.71 7.20
N ILE A 108 -19.70 11.85 6.42
CA ILE A 108 -19.89 10.39 6.47
C ILE A 108 -19.50 9.87 7.86
N TYR A 109 -18.36 10.31 8.42
CA TYR A 109 -17.90 9.93 9.75
C TYR A 109 -18.95 10.22 10.82
N VAL A 110 -19.45 11.45 10.87
CA VAL A 110 -20.46 11.87 11.85
C VAL A 110 -21.77 11.08 11.66
N SER A 111 -22.19 10.85 10.42
CA SER A 111 -23.39 10.06 10.11
C SER A 111 -23.27 8.63 10.60
N LEU A 112 -22.17 7.97 10.23
CA LEU A 112 -21.89 6.58 10.63
C LEU A 112 -21.80 6.47 12.15
N ARG A 113 -21.15 7.43 12.82
CA ARG A 113 -21.00 7.43 14.28
C ARG A 113 -22.33 7.66 15.02
N TRP A 114 -23.28 8.33 14.39
CA TRP A 114 -24.62 8.58 14.96
C TRP A 114 -25.60 7.40 14.78
N ILE A 115 -25.36 6.56 13.76
CA ILE A 115 -26.20 5.39 13.45
C ILE A 115 -25.66 4.12 14.10
N MET A 116 -24.34 3.93 14.07
CA MET A 116 -23.69 2.72 14.58
C MET A 116 -23.32 2.83 16.06
N PRO A 117 -23.25 1.70 16.78
CA PRO A 117 -22.88 1.67 18.19
C PRO A 117 -21.43 2.12 18.42
N ALA A 118 -21.10 2.54 19.64
CA ALA A 118 -19.78 3.08 19.96
C ALA A 118 -18.62 2.12 19.64
N ARG A 119 -18.82 0.81 19.78
CA ARG A 119 -17.87 -0.24 19.37
C ARG A 119 -17.45 -0.17 17.91
N ALA A 120 -18.29 0.39 17.03
CA ALA A 120 -17.97 0.58 15.62
C ALA A 120 -16.99 1.73 15.37
N SER A 121 -16.76 2.62 16.35
CA SER A 121 -16.06 3.90 16.13
C SER A 121 -14.65 3.71 15.57
N ARG A 122 -13.91 2.70 16.04
CA ARG A 122 -12.56 2.39 15.54
C ARG A 122 -12.60 1.92 14.09
N ASP A 123 -13.52 1.01 13.75
CA ASP A 123 -13.66 0.47 12.40
C ASP A 123 -14.15 1.54 11.42
N ILE A 124 -15.04 2.43 11.84
CA ILE A 124 -15.49 3.59 11.04
C ILE A 124 -14.29 4.49 10.73
N PHE A 125 -13.49 4.86 11.74
CA PHE A 125 -12.32 5.69 11.53
C PHE A 125 -11.30 5.04 10.59
N LEU A 126 -11.00 3.75 10.79
CA LEU A 126 -10.07 3.01 9.94
C LEU A 126 -10.58 2.85 8.51
N SER A 127 -11.87 2.60 8.33
CA SER A 127 -12.55 2.52 7.03
C SER A 127 -12.44 3.84 6.27
N LEU A 128 -12.75 4.96 6.93
CA LEU A 128 -12.65 6.30 6.31
C LEU A 128 -11.21 6.74 6.10
N PHE A 129 -10.29 6.32 6.96
CA PHE A 129 -8.86 6.53 6.75
C PHE A 129 -8.35 5.82 5.48
N LEU A 130 -8.82 4.59 5.19
CA LEU A 130 -8.51 3.95 3.92
C LEU A 130 -9.20 4.65 2.76
N LEU A 131 -10.46 5.07 2.93
CA LEU A 131 -11.23 5.77 1.90
C LEU A 131 -10.61 7.13 1.56
N TYR A 132 -9.94 7.80 2.50
CA TYR A 132 -9.16 9.02 2.21
C TYR A 132 -8.21 8.85 1.03
N TRP A 133 -7.53 7.70 0.96
CA TRP A 133 -6.61 7.38 -0.13
C TRP A 133 -7.28 7.10 -1.46
N ALA A 134 -8.62 7.06 -1.55
CA ALA A 134 -9.32 6.93 -2.82
C ALA A 134 -9.11 8.18 -3.70
N HIS A 135 -9.03 9.36 -3.08
CA HIS A 135 -8.80 10.63 -3.77
C HIS A 135 -7.35 10.72 -4.26
N PRO A 136 -7.10 11.21 -5.49
CA PRO A 136 -5.74 11.41 -5.99
C PRO A 136 -4.97 12.41 -5.15
N MET A 137 -3.71 12.09 -4.84
CA MET A 137 -2.82 13.08 -4.23
C MET A 137 -2.64 14.27 -5.18
N PRO A 138 -2.48 15.49 -4.64
CA PRO A 138 -2.18 16.68 -5.43
C PRO A 138 -0.99 16.45 -6.35
N SER A 139 -1.06 16.95 -7.59
CA SER A 139 0.01 16.78 -8.59
C SER A 139 1.35 17.34 -8.13
N GLN A 140 1.33 18.37 -7.29
CA GLN A 140 2.50 18.99 -6.66
C GLN A 140 3.28 18.02 -5.77
N VAL A 141 2.60 17.01 -5.20
CA VAL A 141 3.24 15.96 -4.40
C VAL A 141 3.55 14.74 -5.27
N PHE A 142 2.60 14.38 -6.15
CA PHE A 142 2.70 13.16 -6.95
C PHE A 142 3.81 13.23 -8.02
N ALA A 143 3.97 14.36 -8.71
CA ALA A 143 4.94 14.48 -9.81
C ALA A 143 6.41 14.43 -9.32
N PRO A 144 6.82 15.17 -8.27
CA PRO A 144 8.18 15.04 -7.73
C PRO A 144 8.46 13.64 -7.19
N LEU A 145 7.47 13.00 -6.55
CA LEU A 145 7.59 11.64 -6.07
C LEU A 145 7.80 10.65 -7.23
N GLN A 146 7.01 10.77 -8.29
CA GLN A 146 7.16 9.95 -9.49
C GLN A 146 8.56 10.09 -10.10
N PHE A 147 9.04 11.32 -10.22
CA PHE A 147 10.39 11.60 -10.73
C PHE A 147 11.48 11.01 -9.82
N ALA A 148 11.37 11.19 -8.50
CA ALA A 148 12.31 10.62 -7.54
C ALA A 148 12.36 9.10 -7.62
N MET A 149 11.19 8.43 -7.67
CA MET A 149 11.12 6.97 -7.81
C MET A 149 11.69 6.47 -9.13
N GLN A 150 11.49 7.21 -10.22
CA GLN A 150 12.05 6.89 -11.52
C GLN A 150 13.58 6.97 -11.49
N LYS A 151 14.14 8.04 -10.91
CA LYS A 151 15.59 8.20 -10.75
C LYS A 151 16.19 7.09 -9.87
N ILE A 152 15.54 6.75 -8.76
CA ILE A 152 15.95 5.64 -7.90
C ILE A 152 15.95 4.33 -8.70
N SER A 153 14.88 4.08 -9.46
CA SER A 153 14.77 2.85 -10.27
C SER A 153 15.89 2.75 -11.31
N VAL A 154 16.22 3.84 -12.02
CA VAL A 154 17.32 3.86 -12.99
C VAL A 154 18.66 3.58 -12.31
N ASN A 155 18.97 4.27 -11.22
CA ASN A 155 20.24 4.09 -10.51
C ASN A 155 20.40 2.69 -9.92
N VAL A 156 19.34 2.15 -9.32
CA VAL A 156 19.36 0.79 -8.75
C VAL A 156 19.41 -0.25 -9.88
N SER A 157 18.78 0.02 -11.03
CA SER A 157 18.90 -0.83 -12.22
C SER A 157 20.31 -0.84 -12.80
N GLU A 158 20.99 0.31 -12.93
CA GLU A 158 22.41 0.37 -13.33
C GLU A 158 23.26 -0.50 -12.40
N TRP A 159 23.12 -0.27 -11.09
CA TRP A 159 23.85 -1.03 -10.08
C TRP A 159 23.57 -2.54 -10.15
N PHE A 160 22.29 -2.93 -10.26
CA PHE A 160 21.90 -4.33 -10.34
C PHE A 160 22.42 -4.99 -11.62
N MET A 161 22.38 -4.29 -12.75
CA MET A 161 22.95 -4.74 -14.02
C MET A 161 24.47 -4.98 -13.91
N HIS A 162 25.20 -4.10 -13.21
CA HIS A 162 26.62 -4.34 -12.93
C HIS A 162 26.85 -5.60 -12.09
N VAL A 163 25.98 -5.88 -11.11
CA VAL A 163 26.02 -7.11 -10.31
C VAL A 163 25.78 -8.36 -11.16
N VAL A 164 24.93 -8.29 -12.20
CA VAL A 164 24.73 -9.41 -13.15
C VAL A 164 25.65 -9.36 -14.37
N ASN A 165 26.72 -8.56 -14.34
CA ASN A 165 27.72 -8.42 -15.41
C ASN A 165 27.15 -7.89 -16.75
N VAL A 166 26.11 -7.06 -16.70
CA VAL A 166 25.58 -6.33 -17.86
C VAL A 166 26.19 -4.93 -17.89
N LYS A 167 26.86 -4.59 -18.99
CA LYS A 167 27.55 -3.31 -19.20
C LYS A 167 26.54 -2.22 -19.56
N VAL A 168 26.30 -1.32 -18.63
CA VAL A 168 25.40 -0.17 -18.80
C VAL A 168 25.96 1.05 -18.12
N TRP A 169 25.58 2.23 -18.62
CA TRP A 169 25.85 3.50 -18.00
C TRP A 169 24.56 4.32 -17.93
N ALA A 170 24.22 4.81 -16.74
CA ALA A 170 23.09 5.72 -16.55
C ALA A 170 23.53 7.18 -16.68
N ASP A 171 22.91 7.92 -17.60
CA ASP A 171 22.99 9.37 -17.70
C ASP A 171 21.59 9.98 -17.53
N GLY A 172 21.29 10.43 -16.31
CA GLY A 172 19.96 10.89 -15.94
C GLY A 172 18.91 9.78 -16.07
N MET A 173 18.03 9.88 -17.07
CA MET A 173 16.98 8.90 -17.37
C MET A 173 17.29 8.05 -18.60
N LEU A 174 18.48 8.23 -19.18
CA LEU A 174 18.97 7.47 -20.33
C LEU A 174 19.87 6.34 -19.82
N LEU A 175 19.59 5.11 -20.25
CA LEU A 175 20.46 3.95 -20.02
C LEU A 175 21.18 3.60 -21.32
N ILE A 176 22.49 3.69 -21.31
CA ILE A 176 23.35 3.41 -22.47
C ILE A 176 23.94 2.01 -22.30
N ALA A 177 23.71 1.14 -23.28
CA ALA A 177 24.21 -0.23 -23.33
C ALA A 177 24.89 -0.47 -24.69
N GLY A 178 26.22 -0.38 -24.72
CA GLY A 178 26.99 -0.44 -25.97
C GLY A 178 26.59 0.68 -26.93
N ARG A 179 26.13 0.31 -28.13
CA ARG A 179 25.66 1.26 -29.17
C ARG A 179 24.20 1.67 -29.04
N HIS A 180 23.46 1.07 -28.11
CA HIS A 180 22.05 1.33 -27.91
C HIS A 180 21.83 2.24 -26.70
N SER A 181 20.87 3.14 -26.81
CA SER A 181 20.46 4.03 -25.72
C SER A 181 18.96 3.90 -25.48
N TYR A 182 18.57 3.71 -24.22
CA TYR A 182 17.21 3.47 -23.80
C TYR A 182 16.74 4.60 -22.89
N GLU A 183 15.82 5.43 -23.39
CA GLU A 183 15.15 6.41 -22.55
C GLU A 183 14.13 5.69 -21.65
N ILE A 184 14.24 5.89 -20.33
CA ILE A 184 13.33 5.29 -19.37
C ILE A 184 12.17 6.26 -19.13
N PRO A 185 10.95 5.95 -19.62
CA PRO A 185 9.82 6.87 -19.52
C PRO A 185 9.27 6.93 -18.09
N ALA A 186 8.46 7.96 -17.80
CA ALA A 186 7.82 8.15 -16.48
C ALA A 186 6.93 6.98 -16.05
N ALA A 187 6.44 6.17 -17.00
CA ALA A 187 5.70 4.94 -16.76
C ALA A 187 6.55 3.81 -16.13
N CYS A 188 7.87 3.91 -16.18
CA CYS A 188 8.84 3.01 -15.53
C CYS A 188 9.30 3.53 -14.17
N SER A 189 8.58 4.48 -13.57
CA SER A 189 8.83 4.94 -12.20
C SER A 189 8.54 3.89 -11.12
N GLY A 190 7.78 2.83 -11.45
CA GLY A 190 7.31 1.85 -10.48
C GLY A 190 6.19 2.36 -9.56
N LEU A 191 5.75 3.61 -9.70
CA LEU A 191 4.80 4.27 -8.82
C LEU A 191 3.41 3.61 -8.82
N ARG A 192 2.97 3.06 -9.97
CA ARG A 192 1.74 2.26 -10.08
C ARG A 192 1.78 1.08 -9.13
N THR A 193 2.79 0.23 -9.26
CA THR A 193 2.98 -0.95 -8.42
C THR A 193 3.10 -0.56 -6.95
N ALA A 194 3.91 0.46 -6.64
CA ALA A 194 4.10 0.96 -5.29
C ALA A 194 2.79 1.46 -4.64
N THR A 195 1.96 2.20 -5.39
CA THR A 195 0.64 2.66 -4.89
C THR A 195 -0.27 1.47 -4.61
N THR A 196 -0.32 0.49 -5.53
CA THR A 196 -1.15 -0.71 -5.35
C THR A 196 -0.74 -1.50 -4.12
N VAL A 197 0.54 -1.80 -3.95
CA VAL A 197 1.02 -2.61 -2.82
C VAL A 197 0.96 -1.85 -1.50
N PHE A 198 1.12 -0.53 -1.52
CA PHE A 198 0.91 0.32 -0.33
C PHE A 198 -0.53 0.20 0.18
N LEU A 199 -1.52 0.38 -0.70
CA LEU A 199 -2.93 0.31 -0.30
C LEU A 199 -3.32 -1.11 0.10
N LEU A 200 -2.78 -2.12 -0.59
CA LEU A 200 -3.02 -3.52 -0.28
C LEU A 200 -2.46 -3.90 1.09
N SER A 201 -1.18 -3.59 1.35
CA SER A 201 -0.53 -3.89 2.64
C SER A 201 -1.18 -3.15 3.81
N LEU A 202 -1.52 -1.87 3.60
CA LEU A 202 -2.25 -1.07 4.58
C LEU A 202 -3.64 -1.66 4.86
N GLY A 203 -4.42 -1.94 3.81
CA GLY A 203 -5.77 -2.51 3.91
C GLY A 203 -5.77 -3.90 4.56
N LEU A 204 -4.88 -4.79 4.14
CA LEU A 204 -4.72 -6.13 4.72
C LEU A 204 -4.27 -6.06 6.18
N GLY A 205 -3.28 -5.23 6.51
CA GLY A 205 -2.80 -5.09 7.88
C GLY A 205 -3.89 -4.60 8.83
N VAL A 206 -4.68 -3.60 8.40
CA VAL A 206 -5.83 -3.12 9.16
C VAL A 206 -6.90 -4.21 9.29
N LEU A 207 -7.25 -4.88 8.19
CA LEU A 207 -8.26 -5.95 8.18
C LEU A 207 -7.86 -7.12 9.09
N ARG A 208 -6.58 -7.48 9.14
CA ARG A 208 -6.02 -8.57 9.98
C ARG A 208 -5.72 -8.15 11.42
N ARG A 209 -6.04 -6.91 11.84
CA ARG A 209 -5.74 -6.37 13.19
C ARG A 209 -4.25 -6.46 13.54
N PHE A 210 -3.40 -6.12 12.58
CA PHE A 210 -1.99 -5.91 12.83
C PHE A 210 -1.79 -4.67 13.70
N ASN A 211 -0.79 -4.73 14.58
CA ASN A 211 -0.36 -3.55 15.33
C ASN A 211 0.32 -2.56 14.37
N ILE A 212 0.39 -1.28 14.75
CA ILE A 212 0.91 -0.21 13.87
C ILE A 212 2.30 -0.55 13.33
N ILE A 213 3.19 -1.09 14.17
CA ILE A 213 4.55 -1.49 13.76
C ILE A 213 4.51 -2.60 12.72
N GLU A 214 3.64 -3.61 12.89
CA GLU A 214 3.49 -4.73 11.94
C GLU A 214 3.00 -4.20 10.58
N ILE A 215 2.04 -3.27 10.58
CA ILE A 215 1.54 -2.60 9.36
C ILE A 215 2.66 -1.81 8.68
N VAL A 216 3.43 -1.01 9.44
CA VAL A 216 4.53 -0.20 8.90
C VAL A 216 5.61 -1.09 8.29
N LEU A 217 5.98 -2.19 8.94
CA LEU A 217 6.96 -3.15 8.41
C LEU A 217 6.47 -3.79 7.11
N LEU A 218 5.20 -4.22 7.07
CA LEU A 218 4.59 -4.79 5.87
C LEU A 218 4.56 -3.78 4.71
N VAL A 219 4.20 -2.53 4.98
CA VAL A 219 4.18 -1.45 3.98
C VAL A 219 5.60 -1.18 3.44
N ILE A 220 6.60 -1.09 4.31
CA ILE A 220 8.00 -0.85 3.88
C ILE A 220 8.48 -2.01 3.01
N ALA A 221 8.26 -3.26 3.43
CA ALA A 221 8.62 -4.45 2.65
C ALA A 221 7.96 -4.43 1.26
N ALA A 222 6.66 -4.15 1.21
CA ALA A 222 5.89 -4.04 -0.02
C ALA A 222 6.43 -2.95 -0.97
N LEU A 223 6.79 -1.78 -0.45
CA LEU A 223 7.36 -0.68 -1.24
C LEU A 223 8.75 -1.03 -1.79
N VAL A 224 9.62 -1.64 -0.98
CA VAL A 224 10.94 -2.12 -1.42
C VAL A 224 10.78 -3.14 -2.54
N GLN A 225 9.86 -4.09 -2.36
CA GLN A 225 9.54 -5.08 -3.37
C GLN A 225 9.06 -4.45 -4.69
N ALA A 226 8.21 -3.41 -4.63
CA ALA A 226 7.75 -2.72 -5.83
C ALA A 226 8.92 -2.09 -6.61
N VAL A 227 9.89 -1.49 -5.91
CA VAL A 227 11.11 -0.96 -6.53
C VAL A 227 11.94 -2.09 -7.14
N MET A 228 12.13 -3.21 -6.43
CA MET A 228 12.92 -4.34 -6.92
C MET A 228 12.29 -5.00 -8.15
N LEU A 229 10.97 -5.19 -8.17
CA LEU A 229 10.28 -5.70 -9.35
C LEU A 229 10.40 -4.76 -10.55
N ASN A 230 10.39 -3.44 -10.31
CA ASN A 230 10.62 -2.47 -11.36
C ASN A 230 12.07 -2.50 -11.86
N VAL A 231 13.04 -2.69 -10.97
CA VAL A 231 14.46 -2.87 -11.33
C VAL A 231 14.66 -4.10 -12.22
N ILE A 232 14.01 -5.21 -11.87
CA ILE A 232 14.00 -6.43 -12.68
C ILE A 232 13.39 -6.15 -14.05
N ARG A 233 12.24 -5.47 -14.11
CA ARG A 233 11.57 -5.11 -15.37
C ARG A 233 12.47 -4.27 -16.30
N ILE A 234 13.15 -3.24 -15.77
CA ILE A 234 14.09 -2.42 -16.53
C ILE A 234 15.28 -3.27 -17.02
N THR A 235 15.82 -4.12 -16.15
CA THR A 235 16.94 -5.02 -16.50
C THR A 235 16.57 -5.98 -17.61
N VAL A 236 15.40 -6.62 -17.52
CA VAL A 236 14.88 -7.53 -18.54
C VAL A 236 14.65 -6.78 -19.86
N MET A 237 14.09 -5.57 -19.81
CA MET A 237 13.94 -4.72 -21.00
C MET A 237 15.29 -4.47 -21.68
N VAL A 238 16.28 -3.94 -20.96
CA VAL A 238 17.59 -3.58 -21.52
C VAL A 238 18.34 -4.81 -22.08
N THR A 239 18.19 -5.97 -21.44
CA THR A 239 18.87 -7.21 -21.85
C THR A 239 18.19 -7.94 -23.01
N LEU A 240 16.87 -7.82 -23.16
CA LEU A 240 16.11 -8.47 -24.22
C LEU A 240 15.95 -7.61 -25.48
N MET A 241 15.89 -6.27 -25.35
CA MET A 241 15.62 -5.40 -26.49
C MET A 241 16.57 -5.58 -27.69
N PRO A 242 17.89 -5.73 -27.49
CA PRO A 242 18.82 -5.97 -28.60
C PRO A 242 18.48 -7.22 -29.43
N LYS A 243 17.73 -8.18 -28.87
CA LYS A 243 17.36 -9.45 -29.52
C LYS A 243 16.02 -9.40 -30.24
N VAL A 244 15.13 -8.49 -29.85
CA VAL A 244 13.73 -8.43 -30.31
C VAL A 244 13.48 -7.20 -31.22
N GLY A 245 14.46 -6.30 -31.32
CA GLY A 245 14.39 -5.08 -32.13
C GLY A 245 14.02 -3.85 -31.30
N GLU A 246 14.69 -2.73 -31.56
CA GLU A 246 14.61 -1.51 -30.74
C GLU A 246 13.22 -0.86 -30.68
N GLY A 247 12.42 -1.00 -31.75
CA GLY A 247 11.07 -0.42 -31.82
C GLY A 247 10.02 -1.07 -30.91
N SER A 248 10.31 -2.25 -30.36
CA SER A 248 9.38 -3.03 -29.54
C SER A 248 9.37 -2.62 -28.06
N GLY A 249 10.22 -1.67 -27.65
CA GLY A 249 10.42 -1.32 -26.25
C GLY A 249 9.20 -0.75 -25.53
N PRO A 250 8.54 0.28 -26.07
CA PRO A 250 7.33 0.82 -25.48
C PRO A 250 6.22 -0.23 -25.33
N GLN A 251 6.07 -1.12 -26.31
CA GLN A 251 5.06 -2.19 -26.31
C GLN A 251 5.38 -3.25 -25.23
N PHE A 252 6.63 -3.71 -25.14
CA PHE A 252 7.07 -4.63 -24.07
C PHE A 252 6.82 -4.05 -22.67
N LEU A 253 7.12 -2.76 -22.48
CA LEU A 253 6.89 -2.08 -21.22
C LEU A 253 5.40 -2.02 -20.89
N HIS A 254 4.53 -1.74 -21.86
CA HIS A 254 3.09 -1.74 -21.66
C HIS A 254 2.58 -3.12 -21.23
N ASP A 255 2.97 -4.17 -21.96
CA ASP A 255 2.45 -5.53 -21.77
C ASP A 255 2.95 -6.15 -20.45
N THR A 256 4.16 -5.80 -20.01
CA THR A 256 4.73 -6.30 -18.75
C THR A 256 4.23 -5.60 -17.49
N ALA A 257 3.66 -4.38 -17.61
CA ALA A 257 3.26 -3.60 -16.45
C ALA A 257 2.19 -4.31 -15.61
N GLY A 258 1.23 -4.98 -16.24
CA GLY A 258 0.17 -5.73 -15.56
C GLY A 258 0.72 -6.92 -14.77
N TYR A 259 1.60 -7.72 -15.38
CA TYR A 259 2.19 -8.90 -14.73
C TYR A 259 3.00 -8.53 -13.49
N ILE A 260 3.75 -7.42 -13.52
CA ILE A 260 4.51 -6.95 -12.36
C ILE A 260 3.57 -6.55 -11.21
N VAL A 261 2.46 -5.87 -11.50
CA VAL A 261 1.48 -5.53 -10.47
C VAL A 261 0.87 -6.79 -9.85
N VAL A 262 0.48 -7.77 -10.67
CA VAL A 262 -0.08 -9.04 -10.19
C VAL A 262 0.92 -9.81 -9.32
N ALA A 263 2.18 -9.92 -9.75
CA ALA A 263 3.24 -10.54 -8.97
C ALA A 263 3.43 -9.82 -7.63
N ALA A 264 3.44 -8.49 -7.64
CA ALA A 264 3.61 -7.70 -6.42
C ALA A 264 2.47 -7.90 -5.42
N VAL A 265 1.22 -7.92 -5.91
CA VAL A 265 0.01 -8.18 -5.12
C VAL A 265 0.06 -9.58 -4.49
N LEU A 266 0.44 -10.58 -5.27
CA LEU A 266 0.53 -11.97 -4.80
C LEU A 266 1.57 -12.12 -3.68
N LEU A 267 2.74 -11.49 -3.84
CA LEU A 267 3.78 -11.52 -2.81
C LEU A 267 3.30 -10.87 -1.50
N VAL A 268 2.68 -9.69 -1.55
CA VAL A 268 2.13 -9.03 -0.34
C VAL A 268 1.07 -9.90 0.34
N PHE A 269 0.24 -10.58 -0.45
CA PHE A 269 -0.77 -11.50 0.10
C PHE A 269 -0.11 -12.70 0.80
N LEU A 270 0.93 -13.28 0.19
CA LEU A 270 1.70 -14.37 0.79
C LEU A 270 2.42 -13.92 2.07
N GLU A 271 3.08 -12.77 2.05
CA GLU A 271 3.75 -12.18 3.22
C GLU A 271 2.76 -11.97 4.37
N THR A 272 1.59 -11.41 4.08
CA THR A 272 0.52 -11.21 5.07
C THR A 272 0.06 -12.55 5.65
N ALA A 273 -0.18 -13.55 4.79
CA ALA A 273 -0.63 -14.87 5.22
C ALA A 273 0.42 -15.60 6.07
N ILE A 274 1.71 -15.46 5.72
CA ILE A 274 2.83 -16.00 6.50
C ILE A 274 2.91 -15.29 7.86
N TRP A 275 2.81 -13.96 7.86
CA TRP A 275 2.83 -13.15 9.09
C TRP A 275 1.70 -13.53 10.05
N ASP A 276 0.48 -13.68 9.53
CA ASP A 276 -0.68 -14.16 10.28
C ASP A 276 -0.42 -15.52 10.92
N ARG A 277 0.12 -16.49 10.16
CA ARG A 277 0.42 -17.83 10.67
C ARG A 277 1.45 -17.79 11.80
N ILE A 278 2.52 -17.00 11.64
CA ILE A 278 3.56 -16.84 12.65
C ILE A 278 2.99 -16.22 13.92
N LYS A 279 2.13 -15.20 13.78
CA LYS A 279 1.47 -14.53 14.90
C LYS A 279 0.57 -15.48 15.67
N SER A 280 -0.31 -16.20 14.98
CA SER A 280 -1.22 -17.18 15.59
C SER A 280 -0.46 -18.28 16.33
N ALA A 281 0.63 -18.81 15.76
CA ALA A 281 1.46 -19.82 16.42
C ALA A 281 2.08 -19.27 17.73
N ARG A 282 2.59 -18.03 17.71
CA ARG A 282 3.16 -17.38 18.89
C ARG A 282 2.11 -17.08 19.96
N ASP A 283 0.89 -16.75 19.56
CA ASP A 283 -0.20 -16.45 20.49
C ASP A 283 -0.71 -17.73 21.17
N ILE A 284 -0.76 -18.86 20.45
CA ILE A 284 -1.03 -20.19 21.03
C ILE A 284 0.07 -20.58 22.03
N GLU A 285 1.35 -20.48 21.64
CA GLU A 285 2.48 -20.80 22.53
C GLU A 285 2.44 -19.97 23.82
N LYS A 286 2.12 -18.67 23.72
CA LYS A 286 1.95 -17.81 24.91
C LYS A 286 0.78 -18.22 25.80
N ALA A 287 -0.33 -18.66 25.21
CA ALA A 287 -1.50 -19.16 25.95
C ALA A 287 -1.20 -20.49 26.66
N ASP A 288 -0.42 -21.36 26.02
CA ASP A 288 0.00 -22.64 26.60
C ASP A 288 1.04 -22.44 27.73
N LEU A 289 1.92 -21.44 27.59
CA LEU A 289 2.85 -21.02 28.64
C LEU A 289 2.15 -20.40 29.84
N SER A 290 1.13 -19.56 29.62
CA SER A 290 0.39 -18.89 30.70
C SER A 290 -0.57 -19.83 31.45
N SER A 291 -1.08 -20.87 30.78
CA SER A 291 -1.92 -21.91 31.38
C SER A 291 -1.13 -22.98 32.14
N GLY A 292 0.21 -22.92 32.12
CA GLY A 292 1.07 -23.91 32.80
C GLY A 292 1.06 -25.30 32.17
N ILE A 293 0.44 -25.46 30.99
CA ILE A 293 0.26 -26.74 30.29
C ILE A 293 1.60 -27.24 29.72
N ILE A 294 2.51 -26.34 29.34
CA ILE A 294 3.83 -26.69 28.81
C ILE A 294 4.91 -26.44 29.88
N LYS A 295 4.93 -27.29 30.91
CA LYS A 295 6.17 -27.54 31.66
C LYS A 295 6.82 -28.80 31.10
N GLY A 296 7.49 -28.63 29.95
CA GLY A 296 8.43 -29.60 29.41
C GLY A 296 7.88 -30.49 28.30
N LEU A 297 8.54 -30.44 27.13
CA LEU A 297 9.02 -31.58 26.35
C LEU A 297 9.69 -31.06 25.08
N SER A 298 10.79 -30.35 25.27
CA SER A 298 11.71 -30.04 24.19
C SER A 298 12.90 -30.99 24.37
N GLY A 299 12.86 -32.16 23.74
CA GLY A 299 13.87 -33.23 23.86
C GLY A 299 15.24 -32.92 23.23
N LEU A 300 15.52 -31.65 22.94
CA LEU A 300 16.77 -31.15 22.38
C LEU A 300 17.31 -30.05 23.30
N PRO A 301 18.64 -29.88 23.43
CA PRO A 301 19.24 -28.78 24.17
C PRO A 301 18.67 -27.43 23.70
N SER A 302 18.51 -26.46 24.60
CA SER A 302 17.87 -25.15 24.35
C SER A 302 18.37 -24.45 23.09
N PHE A 303 19.68 -24.54 22.79
CA PHE A 303 20.29 -24.01 21.58
C PHE A 303 19.77 -24.66 20.28
N TRP A 304 19.62 -25.98 20.25
CA TRP A 304 19.20 -26.72 19.07
C TRP A 304 17.69 -26.60 18.81
N ASN A 305 16.87 -26.46 19.85
CA ASN A 305 15.43 -26.16 19.68
C ASN A 305 15.18 -24.74 19.19
N TYR A 306 16.01 -23.77 19.58
CA TYR A 306 15.95 -22.41 19.06
C TYR A 306 16.21 -22.37 17.54
N PHE A 307 17.21 -23.11 17.07
CA PHE A 307 17.50 -23.23 15.63
C PHE A 307 16.51 -24.14 14.90
N ALA A 308 16.07 -25.23 15.50
CA ALA A 308 15.14 -26.20 14.90
C ALA A 308 13.74 -25.59 14.68
N SER A 309 13.23 -24.81 15.64
CA SER A 309 11.96 -24.10 15.53
C SER A 309 11.99 -22.97 14.48
N ARG A 310 13.19 -22.46 14.14
CA ARG A 310 13.39 -21.34 13.21
C ARG A 310 14.21 -21.69 11.96
N ARG A 311 14.29 -22.98 11.57
CA ARG A 311 15.13 -23.45 10.45
C ARG A 311 14.93 -22.65 9.16
N ILE A 312 13.69 -22.30 8.84
CA ILE A 312 13.37 -21.49 7.65
C ILE A 312 13.98 -20.08 7.75
N LEU A 313 13.91 -19.44 8.92
CA LEU A 313 14.51 -18.12 9.13
C LEU A 313 16.03 -18.17 9.04
N VAL A 314 16.65 -19.24 9.52
CA VAL A 314 18.10 -19.45 9.45
C VAL A 314 18.55 -19.65 8.00
N VAL A 315 17.83 -20.46 7.22
CA VAL A 315 18.10 -20.64 5.78
C VAL A 315 17.94 -19.32 5.02
N ILE A 316 16.86 -18.56 5.28
CA ILE A 316 16.66 -17.23 4.69
C ILE A 316 17.82 -16.30 5.07
N ALA A 317 18.22 -16.26 6.35
CA ALA A 317 19.31 -15.41 6.81
C ALA A 317 20.64 -15.76 6.13
N VAL A 318 20.94 -17.05 5.93
CA VAL A 318 22.14 -17.52 5.23
C VAL A 318 22.10 -17.13 3.74
N ILE A 319 20.96 -17.29 3.07
CA ILE A 319 20.79 -16.87 1.67
C ILE A 319 20.97 -15.35 1.55
N VAL A 320 20.35 -14.57 2.44
CA VAL A 320 20.49 -13.11 2.47
C VAL A 320 21.93 -12.70 2.75
N ALA A 321 22.64 -13.37 3.66
CA ALA A 321 24.05 -13.13 3.94
C ALA A 321 24.93 -13.44 2.71
N ALA A 322 24.69 -14.55 2.03
CA ALA A 322 25.43 -14.90 0.82
C ALA A 322 25.19 -13.89 -0.31
N LEU A 323 23.93 -13.49 -0.52
CA LEU A 323 23.56 -12.47 -1.51
C LEU A 323 24.17 -11.11 -1.18
N THR A 324 24.18 -10.71 0.10
CA THR A 324 24.80 -9.44 0.51
C THR A 324 26.31 -9.45 0.30
N VAL A 325 27.01 -10.56 0.57
CA VAL A 325 28.45 -10.68 0.27
C VAL A 325 28.71 -10.58 -1.24
N ILE A 326 27.91 -11.26 -2.07
CA ILE A 326 28.04 -11.20 -3.54
C ILE A 326 27.78 -9.77 -4.04
N CYS A 327 26.71 -9.13 -3.57
CA CYS A 327 26.38 -7.75 -3.91
C CYS A 327 27.49 -6.79 -3.48
N ALA A 328 28.02 -6.93 -2.25
CA ALA A 328 29.11 -6.10 -1.74
C ALA A 328 30.43 -6.28 -2.52
N TYR A 329 30.73 -7.51 -2.94
CA TYR A 329 31.89 -7.79 -3.77
C TYR A 329 31.76 -7.13 -5.15
N LYS A 330 30.60 -7.29 -5.80
CA LYS A 330 30.35 -6.74 -7.14
C LYS A 330 30.02 -5.24 -7.15
N SER A 331 29.68 -4.65 -6.02
CA SER A 331 29.47 -3.20 -5.89
C SER A 331 30.76 -2.42 -5.66
N ARG A 332 31.94 -3.06 -5.70
CA ARG A 332 33.23 -2.37 -5.55
C ARG A 332 33.44 -1.34 -6.67
N SER A 333 34.04 -0.21 -6.33
CA SER A 333 34.35 0.88 -7.27
C SER A 333 35.15 0.41 -8.49
N TYR A 334 36.03 -0.58 -8.30
CA TYR A 334 36.80 -1.19 -9.38
C TYR A 334 35.91 -1.90 -10.41
N HIS A 335 34.99 -2.75 -9.94
CA HIS A 335 34.06 -3.48 -10.82
C HIS A 335 33.16 -2.50 -11.57
N ARG A 336 32.61 -1.50 -10.87
CA ARG A 336 31.82 -0.43 -11.52
C ARG A 336 32.62 0.29 -12.61
N ALA A 337 33.89 0.64 -12.34
CA ALA A 337 34.75 1.28 -13.33
C ALA A 337 35.03 0.39 -14.56
N GLU A 338 35.20 -0.92 -14.36
CA GLU A 338 35.37 -1.89 -15.44
C GLU A 338 34.12 -1.99 -16.33
N MET A 339 32.93 -2.02 -15.72
CA MET A 339 31.66 -2.03 -16.44
C MET A 339 31.48 -0.74 -17.27
N LEU A 340 31.77 0.42 -16.69
CA LEU A 340 31.70 1.72 -17.39
C LEU A 340 32.74 1.82 -18.52
N LYS A 341 33.96 1.35 -18.29
CA LYS A 341 35.01 1.28 -19.32
C LYS A 341 34.55 0.44 -20.51
N GLY A 342 33.88 -0.69 -20.25
CA GLY A 342 33.31 -1.53 -21.29
C GLY A 342 32.30 -0.80 -22.18
N VAL A 343 31.41 0.01 -21.60
CA VAL A 343 30.48 0.82 -22.38
C VAL A 343 31.22 1.88 -23.19
N ALA A 344 32.20 2.57 -22.59
CA ALA A 344 32.98 3.61 -23.26
C ALA A 344 33.82 3.06 -24.43
N THR A 345 34.31 1.82 -24.35
CA THR A 345 35.00 1.18 -25.48
C THR A 345 34.05 0.80 -26.61
N ASP A 346 32.82 0.40 -26.28
CA ASP A 346 31.82 -0.02 -27.28
C ASP A 346 31.21 1.17 -28.04
N LEU A 347 31.31 2.38 -27.47
CA LEU A 347 30.90 3.65 -28.08
C LEU A 347 31.92 4.24 -29.06
N ARG A 348 33.18 3.78 -29.03
CA ARG A 348 34.20 4.11 -30.04
C ARG A 348 34.02 3.25 -31.29
#